data_AF-A0A7W6FRG3-F1
#
_entry.id   AF-A0A7W6FRG3-F1
#
_cell.length_a   1.000
_cell.length_b   1.000
_cell.length_c   1.000
_cell.angle_alpha   90.00
_cell.angle_beta   90.00
_cell.angle_gamma   90.00
#
_symmetry.space_group_name_H-M   'P 1'
#
loop_
_entity.id
_entity.type
_entity.pdbx_description
1 polymer ?
#
loop_
_entity_poly.entity_id
_entity_poly.type
_entity_poly.pdbx_seq_one_letter_code
_entity_poly.pdbx_strand_id
1 'polypeptide(L)'
;MIPTLSLRSPLRPVPRPSLRLLLAALCVFALSACGINSVPTAEEAAKARWADVEAQYQRRADLVGNLVATVKGAARHEQETLTQVTEARARATSVQVSADDLGDPAKVAQFAQAQGALSQSLGRLLATVEAYPDLKANQNFLDLQSQLEGTENRISTAIIKYNEAVQSYNTLVRTFPSMIGATVRGAKPMTPYKATATNAQEAPKVDFGG
;
A
#
# COMPACT_ATOMS: atom_id res chain seq x y z
N MET A 1 -27.86 78.50 27.87
CA MET A 1 -27.34 77.56 28.89
C MET A 1 -27.87 76.18 28.56
N ILE A 2 -26.98 75.24 28.26
CA ILE A 2 -27.27 73.87 27.80
C ILE A 2 -27.18 72.94 29.02
N PRO A 3 -28.15 72.05 29.30
CA PRO A 3 -27.89 70.84 30.07
C PRO A 3 -27.72 69.66 29.11
N THR A 4 -26.60 68.97 29.31
CA THR A 4 -26.08 67.83 28.56
C THR A 4 -26.90 66.55 28.82
N LEU A 5 -27.20 65.80 27.76
CA LEU A 5 -27.77 64.46 27.84
C LEU A 5 -26.78 63.51 28.53
N SER A 6 -27.20 62.89 29.63
CA SER A 6 -26.51 61.75 30.24
C SER A 6 -27.24 60.46 29.86
N LEU A 7 -26.82 59.82 28.77
CA LEU A 7 -27.19 58.43 28.45
C LEU A 7 -25.98 57.54 28.75
N ARG A 8 -25.96 56.94 29.94
CA ARG A 8 -25.14 55.75 30.23
C ARG A 8 -26.09 54.58 30.43
N SER A 9 -26.28 53.79 29.38
CA SER A 9 -26.86 52.45 29.50
C SER A 9 -25.93 51.58 30.37
N PRO A 10 -26.46 50.84 31.37
CA PRO A 10 -25.63 49.92 32.15
C PRO A 10 -25.19 48.77 31.24
N LEU A 11 -23.89 48.55 31.14
CA LEU A 11 -23.30 47.37 30.51
C LEU A 11 -23.90 46.13 31.18
N ARG A 12 -24.60 45.29 30.41
CA ARG A 12 -25.11 44.02 30.92
C ARG A 12 -23.92 43.10 31.24
N PRO A 13 -23.86 42.46 32.42
CA PRO A 13 -22.79 41.53 32.73
C PRO A 13 -22.86 40.33 31.78
N VAL A 14 -21.76 40.04 31.07
CA VAL A 14 -21.63 38.83 30.27
C VAL A 14 -21.62 37.63 31.23
N PRO A 15 -22.49 36.61 31.04
CA PRO A 15 -22.48 35.44 31.91
C PRO A 15 -21.13 34.74 31.79
N ARG A 16 -20.38 34.67 32.89
CA ARG A 16 -19.14 33.89 32.95
C ARG A 16 -19.52 32.41 32.82
N PRO A 17 -18.97 31.66 31.84
CA PRO A 17 -19.27 30.24 31.73
C PRO A 17 -18.95 29.57 33.07
N SER A 18 -19.86 28.76 33.57
CA SER A 18 -19.64 28.04 34.82
C SER A 18 -18.42 27.13 34.64
N LEU A 19 -17.55 27.02 35.65
CA LEU A 19 -16.35 26.18 35.63
C LEU A 19 -16.64 24.75 35.13
N ARG A 20 -17.86 24.25 35.40
CA ARG A 20 -18.36 22.95 34.94
C ARG A 20 -18.52 22.85 33.42
N LEU A 21 -19.02 23.90 32.77
CA LEU A 21 -19.15 23.95 31.30
C LEU A 21 -17.76 24.02 30.63
N LEU A 22 -16.83 24.76 31.23
CA LEU A 22 -15.44 24.79 30.78
C LEU A 22 -14.75 23.42 30.92
N LEU A 23 -14.92 22.74 32.06
CA LEU A 23 -14.43 21.37 32.23
C LEU A 23 -15.08 20.37 31.26
N ALA A 24 -16.39 20.46 31.05
CA ALA A 24 -17.09 19.58 30.11
C ALA A 24 -16.60 19.78 28.66
N ALA A 25 -16.42 21.04 28.23
CA ALA A 25 -15.87 21.35 26.92
C ALA A 25 -14.41 20.86 26.78
N LEU A 26 -13.59 21.01 27.82
CA LEU A 26 -12.22 20.52 27.86
C LEU A 26 -12.17 18.99 27.77
N CYS A 27 -13.04 18.27 28.48
CA CYS A 27 -13.16 16.82 28.38
C CYS A 27 -13.55 16.38 26.98
N VAL A 28 -14.56 17.01 26.36
CA VAL A 28 -14.97 16.67 24.99
C VAL A 28 -13.83 16.91 23.98
N PHE A 29 -13.08 18.01 24.11
CA PHE A 29 -11.89 18.28 23.29
C PHE A 29 -10.74 17.30 23.55
N ALA A 30 -10.53 16.89 24.80
CA ALA A 30 -9.52 15.91 25.14
C ALA A 30 -9.83 14.53 24.54
N LEU A 31 -11.08 14.07 24.60
CA LEU A 31 -11.47 12.77 24.03
C LEU A 31 -11.29 12.71 22.50
N SER A 32 -11.58 13.78 21.77
CA SER A 32 -11.37 13.82 20.32
C SER A 32 -9.88 13.91 19.93
N ALA A 33 -9.03 14.51 20.79
CA ALA A 33 -7.59 14.57 20.57
C ALA A 33 -6.84 13.27 20.92
N CYS A 34 -7.36 12.44 21.82
CA CYS A 34 -6.68 11.23 22.32
C CYS A 34 -6.59 10.06 21.32
N GLY A 35 -7.01 10.22 20.07
CA GLY A 35 -6.89 9.16 19.06
C GLY A 35 -8.02 8.12 19.06
N ILE A 36 -9.11 8.38 19.78
CA ILE A 36 -10.27 7.47 19.86
C ILE A 36 -10.86 7.20 18.48
N ASN A 37 -10.97 8.23 17.64
CA ASN A 37 -11.50 8.12 16.27
C ASN A 37 -10.41 8.14 15.20
N SER A 38 -9.33 8.91 15.36
CA SER A 38 -8.31 9.04 14.31
C SER A 38 -7.51 7.75 14.09
N VAL A 39 -7.20 7.00 15.15
CA VAL A 39 -6.43 5.75 15.03
C VAL A 39 -7.22 4.66 14.29
N PRO A 40 -8.49 4.32 14.61
CA PRO A 40 -9.24 3.33 13.82
C PRO A 40 -9.50 3.81 12.39
N THR A 41 -9.73 5.10 12.17
CA THR A 41 -9.88 5.64 10.80
C THR A 41 -8.60 5.43 9.98
N ALA A 42 -7.43 5.70 10.54
CA ALA A 42 -6.16 5.49 9.85
C ALA A 42 -5.84 3.99 9.66
N GLU A 43 -6.23 3.14 10.61
CA GLU A 43 -6.13 1.68 10.50
C GLU A 43 -6.92 1.16 9.31
N GLU A 44 -8.21 1.51 9.21
CA GLU A 44 -9.07 1.11 8.10
C GLU A 44 -8.59 1.68 6.77
N ALA A 45 -8.05 2.90 6.75
CA ALA A 45 -7.44 3.46 5.55
C ALA A 45 -6.23 2.64 5.08
N ALA A 46 -5.35 2.21 6.00
CA ALA A 46 -4.21 1.36 5.65
C ALA A 46 -4.65 -0.03 5.16
N LYS A 47 -5.65 -0.65 5.81
CA LYS A 47 -6.24 -1.93 5.36
C LYS A 47 -6.87 -1.83 3.98
N ALA A 48 -7.59 -0.74 3.69
CA ALA A 48 -8.15 -0.48 2.37
C ALA A 48 -7.05 -0.33 1.30
N ARG A 49 -5.94 0.34 1.61
CA ARG A 49 -4.79 0.42 0.70
C ARG A 49 -4.07 -0.90 0.51
N TRP A 50 -4.09 -1.79 1.50
CA TRP A 50 -3.58 -3.15 1.32
C TRP A 50 -4.44 -3.93 0.31
N ALA A 51 -5.77 -3.81 0.39
CA ALA A 51 -6.66 -4.43 -0.59
C ALA A 51 -6.40 -3.92 -2.02
N ASP A 52 -6.04 -2.63 -2.19
CA ASP A 52 -5.60 -2.10 -3.49
C ASP A 52 -4.35 -2.84 -4.02
N VAL A 53 -3.37 -3.12 -3.16
CA VAL A 53 -2.15 -3.87 -3.49
C VAL A 53 -2.49 -5.30 -3.91
N GLU A 54 -3.32 -5.99 -3.13
CA GLU A 54 -3.77 -7.36 -3.44
C GLU A 54 -4.50 -7.42 -4.79
N ALA A 55 -5.38 -6.46 -5.07
CA ALA A 55 -6.11 -6.40 -6.33
C ALA A 55 -5.17 -6.27 -7.55
N GLN A 56 -4.10 -5.47 -7.44
CA GLN A 56 -3.13 -5.37 -8.53
C GLN A 56 -2.30 -6.64 -8.70
N TYR A 57 -1.92 -7.30 -7.61
CA TYR A 57 -1.20 -8.59 -7.69
C TYR A 57 -2.07 -9.72 -8.24
N GLN A 58 -3.35 -9.75 -7.90
CA GLN A 58 -4.31 -10.68 -8.49
C GLN A 58 -4.43 -10.47 -10.00
N ARG A 59 -4.61 -9.21 -10.43
CA ARG A 59 -4.63 -8.86 -11.87
C ARG A 59 -3.37 -9.34 -12.58
N ARG A 60 -2.20 -9.15 -11.99
CA ARG A 60 -0.93 -9.63 -12.54
C ARG A 60 -0.94 -11.14 -12.69
N ALA A 61 -1.35 -11.88 -11.66
CA ALA A 61 -1.45 -13.34 -11.74
C ALA A 61 -2.39 -13.80 -12.87
N ASP A 62 -3.53 -13.14 -13.08
CA ASP A 62 -4.46 -13.48 -14.15
C ASP A 62 -3.87 -13.24 -15.54
N LEU A 63 -3.21 -12.09 -15.74
CA LEU A 63 -2.51 -11.76 -16.98
C LEU A 63 -1.37 -12.73 -17.29
N VAL A 64 -0.61 -13.17 -16.27
CA VAL A 64 0.44 -14.19 -16.44
C VAL A 64 -0.14 -15.52 -16.91
N GLY A 65 -1.33 -15.91 -16.43
CA GLY A 65 -2.01 -17.11 -16.91
C GLY A 65 -2.28 -17.04 -18.41
N ASN A 66 -2.78 -15.90 -18.89
CA ASN A 66 -3.02 -15.66 -20.31
C ASN A 66 -1.72 -15.64 -21.11
N LEU A 67 -0.67 -14.99 -20.59
CA LEU A 67 0.66 -14.95 -21.21
C LEU A 67 1.23 -16.36 -21.44
N VAL A 68 1.18 -17.21 -20.41
CA VAL A 68 1.67 -18.60 -20.50
C VAL A 68 0.90 -19.39 -21.57
N ALA A 69 -0.41 -19.20 -21.69
CA ALA A 69 -1.21 -19.85 -22.73
C ALA A 69 -0.80 -19.38 -24.15
N THR A 70 -0.59 -18.07 -24.35
CA THR A 70 -0.16 -17.51 -25.63
C THR A 70 1.24 -18.01 -26.02
N VAL A 71 2.20 -18.00 -25.10
CA VAL A 71 3.57 -18.46 -25.38
C VAL A 71 3.61 -19.97 -25.65
N LYS A 72 2.84 -20.79 -24.90
CA LYS A 72 2.74 -22.24 -25.16
C LYS A 72 2.32 -22.57 -26.59
N GLY A 73 1.46 -21.75 -27.20
CA GLY A 73 0.99 -21.95 -28.58
C GLY A 73 2.09 -21.81 -29.63
N ALA A 74 3.04 -20.90 -29.41
CA ALA A 74 4.06 -20.51 -30.39
C ALA A 74 5.48 -20.99 -30.06
N ALA A 75 5.82 -21.21 -28.79
CA ALA A 75 7.15 -21.61 -28.34
C ALA A 75 7.10 -22.93 -27.55
N ARG A 76 6.71 -24.03 -28.23
CA ARG A 76 6.51 -25.36 -27.60
C ARG A 76 7.77 -25.97 -26.98
N HIS A 77 8.95 -25.45 -27.32
CA HIS A 77 10.24 -25.94 -26.81
C HIS A 77 10.65 -25.24 -25.49
N GLU A 78 9.99 -24.15 -25.08
CA GLU A 78 10.24 -23.42 -23.82
C GLU A 78 9.54 -24.03 -22.59
N GLN A 79 9.43 -25.37 -22.52
CA GLN A 79 8.66 -26.02 -21.47
C GLN A 79 9.22 -25.75 -20.07
N GLU A 80 10.54 -25.73 -19.92
CA GLU A 80 11.19 -25.45 -18.65
C GLU A 80 10.87 -24.02 -18.17
N THR A 81 11.07 -23.03 -19.05
CA THR A 81 10.79 -21.62 -18.77
C THR A 81 9.32 -21.40 -18.36
N LEU A 82 8.39 -22.00 -19.12
CA LEU A 82 6.96 -21.89 -18.84
C LEU A 82 6.54 -22.61 -17.55
N THR A 83 7.21 -23.70 -17.19
CA THR A 83 7.00 -24.41 -15.93
C THR A 83 7.44 -23.54 -14.76
N GLN A 84 8.64 -22.93 -14.84
CA GLN A 84 9.14 -22.02 -13.80
C GLN A 84 8.19 -20.83 -13.57
N VAL A 85 7.66 -20.23 -14.64
CA VAL A 85 6.68 -19.12 -14.53
C VAL A 85 5.37 -19.60 -13.89
N THR A 86 4.89 -20.77 -14.30
CA THR A 86 3.66 -21.36 -13.74
C THR A 86 3.80 -21.65 -12.25
N GLU A 87 4.92 -22.21 -11.82
CA GLU A 87 5.23 -22.47 -10.42
C GLU A 87 5.43 -21.18 -9.61
N ALA A 88 6.10 -20.18 -10.19
CA ALA A 88 6.27 -18.88 -9.54
C ALA A 88 4.91 -18.18 -9.36
N ARG A 89 4.02 -18.27 -10.34
CA ARG A 89 2.64 -17.78 -10.25
C ARG A 89 1.88 -18.51 -9.14
N ALA A 90 1.92 -19.84 -9.13
CA ALA A 90 1.24 -20.65 -8.13
C ALA A 90 1.71 -20.30 -6.70
N ARG A 91 3.03 -20.15 -6.51
CA ARG A 91 3.60 -19.68 -5.24
C ARG A 91 3.11 -18.28 -4.87
N ALA A 92 3.17 -17.33 -5.79
CA ALA A 92 2.72 -15.95 -5.58
C ALA A 92 1.24 -15.86 -5.18
N THR A 93 0.38 -16.71 -5.75
CA THR A 93 -1.05 -16.77 -5.39
C THR A 93 -1.36 -17.57 -4.13
N SER A 94 -0.46 -18.48 -3.72
CA SER A 94 -0.63 -19.30 -2.52
C SER A 94 -0.29 -18.56 -1.22
N VAL A 95 0.57 -17.54 -1.30
CA VAL A 95 0.90 -16.69 -0.16
C VAL A 95 -0.15 -15.59 -0.07
N GLN A 96 -1.02 -15.68 0.93
CA GLN A 96 -2.05 -14.68 1.21
C GLN A 96 -1.74 -14.01 2.54
N VAL A 97 -1.95 -12.70 2.60
CA VAL A 97 -1.74 -11.87 3.79
C VAL A 97 -3.02 -11.09 4.01
N SER A 98 -3.78 -11.48 5.04
CA SER A 98 -5.00 -10.78 5.38
C SER A 98 -4.72 -9.42 6.01
N ALA A 99 -5.74 -8.57 6.09
CA ALA A 99 -5.64 -7.26 6.73
C ALA A 99 -5.20 -7.34 8.21
N ASP A 100 -5.47 -8.46 8.89
CA ASP A 100 -5.08 -8.69 10.28
C ASP A 100 -3.62 -9.17 10.41
N ASP A 101 -3.02 -9.66 9.33
CA ASP A 101 -1.64 -10.11 9.27
C ASP A 101 -0.64 -8.96 9.07
N LEU A 102 -1.12 -7.73 8.80
CA LEU A 102 -0.26 -6.59 8.51
C LEU A 102 0.62 -6.16 9.68
N GLY A 103 0.32 -6.60 10.90
CA GLY A 103 1.18 -6.43 12.06
C GLY A 103 2.38 -7.40 12.12
N ASP A 104 2.43 -8.40 11.26
CA ASP A 104 3.48 -9.43 11.21
C ASP A 104 4.47 -9.18 10.05
N PRO A 105 5.70 -8.75 10.35
CA PRO A 105 6.70 -8.48 9.31
C PRO A 105 7.08 -9.71 8.48
N ALA A 106 7.03 -10.90 9.07
CA ALA A 106 7.41 -12.13 8.37
C ALA A 106 6.39 -12.48 7.28
N LYS A 107 5.10 -12.30 7.56
CA LYS A 107 4.02 -12.54 6.57
C LYS A 107 4.10 -11.56 5.40
N VAL A 108 4.25 -10.26 5.68
CA VAL A 108 4.39 -9.24 4.63
C VAL A 108 5.66 -9.47 3.80
N ALA A 109 6.77 -9.86 4.43
CA ALA A 109 8.01 -10.18 3.72
C ALA A 109 7.88 -11.44 2.85
N GLN A 110 7.22 -12.49 3.34
CA GLN A 110 6.97 -13.71 2.57
C GLN A 110 6.12 -13.42 1.33
N PHE A 111 5.09 -12.59 1.46
CA PHE A 111 4.29 -12.13 0.33
C PHE A 111 5.14 -11.36 -0.68
N ALA A 112 5.94 -10.39 -0.21
CA ALA A 112 6.84 -9.63 -1.08
C ALA A 112 7.82 -10.53 -1.85
N GLN A 113 8.43 -11.50 -1.16
CA GLN A 113 9.35 -12.46 -1.76
C GLN A 113 8.67 -13.30 -2.86
N ALA A 114 7.47 -13.82 -2.59
CA ALA A 114 6.72 -14.60 -3.56
C ALA A 114 6.35 -13.77 -4.80
N GLN A 115 5.93 -12.51 -4.60
CA GLN A 115 5.66 -11.58 -5.69
C GLN A 115 6.92 -11.22 -6.49
N GLY A 116 8.06 -11.04 -5.83
CA GLY A 116 9.36 -10.78 -6.48
C GLY A 116 9.85 -11.95 -7.32
N ALA A 117 9.68 -13.19 -6.84
CA ALA A 117 10.04 -14.40 -7.58
C ALA A 117 9.23 -14.55 -8.88
N LEU A 118 7.95 -14.17 -8.86
CA LEU A 118 7.13 -14.09 -10.07
C LEU A 118 7.67 -13.04 -11.04
N SER A 119 7.95 -11.81 -10.59
CA SER A 119 8.54 -10.76 -11.45
C SER A 119 9.84 -11.23 -12.12
N GLN A 120 10.72 -11.91 -11.37
CA GLN A 120 11.98 -12.41 -11.91
C GLN A 120 11.76 -13.51 -12.97
N SER A 121 10.80 -14.40 -12.74
CA SER A 121 10.46 -15.47 -13.68
C SER A 121 9.85 -14.92 -14.97
N LEU A 122 9.04 -13.85 -14.87
CA LEU A 122 8.53 -13.12 -16.03
C LEU A 122 9.66 -12.45 -16.82
N GLY A 123 10.62 -11.81 -16.15
CA GLY A 123 11.79 -11.23 -16.82
C GLY A 123 12.57 -12.26 -17.63
N ARG A 124 12.77 -13.47 -17.08
CA ARG A 124 13.40 -14.58 -17.82
C ARG A 124 12.57 -15.01 -19.03
N LEU A 125 11.25 -15.17 -18.86
CA LEU A 125 10.36 -15.52 -19.96
C LEU A 125 10.44 -14.49 -21.10
N LEU A 126 10.35 -13.21 -20.79
CA LEU A 126 10.43 -12.15 -21.81
C LEU A 126 11.77 -12.17 -22.55
N ALA A 127 12.88 -12.43 -21.85
CA ALA A 127 14.19 -12.58 -22.49
C ALA A 127 14.24 -13.79 -23.46
N THR A 128 13.61 -14.92 -23.12
CA THR A 128 13.54 -16.08 -24.03
C THR A 128 12.72 -15.82 -25.28
N VAL A 129 11.72 -14.93 -25.22
CA VAL A 129 10.87 -14.61 -26.37
C VAL A 129 11.64 -13.92 -27.51
N GLU A 130 12.80 -13.32 -27.25
CA GLU A 130 13.65 -12.73 -28.28
C GLU A 130 14.03 -13.72 -29.40
N ALA A 131 14.12 -15.01 -29.07
CA ALA A 131 14.43 -16.08 -30.01
C ALA A 131 13.25 -16.50 -30.92
N TYR A 132 12.04 -15.96 -30.69
CA TYR A 132 10.81 -16.37 -31.37
C TYR A 132 10.16 -15.18 -32.10
N PRO A 133 10.56 -14.90 -33.37
CA PRO A 133 10.02 -13.79 -34.15
C PRO A 133 8.50 -13.77 -34.26
N ASP A 134 7.87 -14.94 -34.36
CA ASP A 134 6.41 -15.08 -34.45
C ASP A 134 5.70 -14.55 -33.19
N LEU A 135 6.29 -14.75 -32.01
CA LEU A 135 5.77 -14.18 -30.76
C LEU A 135 5.99 -12.68 -30.69
N LYS A 136 7.14 -12.18 -31.15
CA LYS A 136 7.45 -10.75 -31.19
C LYS A 136 6.48 -9.98 -32.09
N ALA A 137 5.99 -10.61 -33.15
CA ALA A 137 4.99 -10.04 -34.06
C ALA A 137 3.54 -10.34 -33.64
N ASN A 138 3.32 -11.16 -32.60
CA ASN A 138 1.98 -11.55 -32.17
C ASN A 138 1.31 -10.42 -31.38
N GLN A 139 0.26 -9.82 -31.94
CA GLN A 139 -0.46 -8.72 -31.31
C GLN A 139 -0.98 -9.06 -29.91
N ASN A 140 -1.52 -10.27 -29.71
CA ASN A 140 -2.03 -10.68 -28.39
C ASN A 140 -0.91 -10.73 -27.34
N PHE A 141 0.29 -11.14 -27.75
CA PHE A 141 1.45 -11.17 -26.86
C PHE A 141 1.93 -9.75 -26.51
N LEU A 142 2.02 -8.86 -27.50
CA LEU A 142 2.37 -7.45 -27.30
C LEU A 142 1.36 -6.74 -26.38
N ASP A 143 0.07 -6.98 -26.57
CA ASP A 143 -1.00 -6.43 -25.73
C ASP A 143 -0.86 -6.92 -24.29
N LEU A 144 -0.59 -8.21 -24.07
CA LEU A 144 -0.38 -8.78 -22.73
C LEU A 144 0.86 -8.20 -22.05
N GLN A 145 1.95 -7.99 -22.78
CA GLN A 145 3.15 -7.32 -22.25
C GLN A 145 2.83 -5.90 -21.78
N SER A 146 2.14 -5.10 -22.61
CA SER A 146 1.74 -3.74 -22.24
C SER A 146 0.82 -3.73 -21.02
N GLN A 147 -0.12 -4.68 -20.92
CA GLN A 147 -0.99 -4.82 -19.76
C GLN A 147 -0.23 -5.21 -18.49
N LEU A 148 0.77 -6.08 -18.60
CA LEU A 148 1.63 -6.47 -17.47
C LEU A 148 2.50 -5.30 -17.00
N GLU A 149 3.12 -4.56 -17.92
CA GLU A 149 3.87 -3.34 -17.60
C GLU A 149 2.99 -2.30 -16.89
N GLY A 150 1.80 -2.04 -17.45
CA GLY A 150 0.83 -1.15 -16.83
C GLY A 150 0.35 -1.64 -15.46
N THR A 151 0.33 -2.96 -15.24
CA THR A 151 -0.01 -3.54 -13.93
C THR A 151 1.15 -3.37 -12.94
N GLU A 152 2.40 -3.55 -13.35
CA GLU A 152 3.57 -3.34 -12.49
C GLU A 152 3.69 -1.87 -12.02
N ASN A 153 3.40 -0.92 -12.91
CA ASN A 153 3.33 0.51 -12.55
C ASN A 153 2.23 0.79 -11.51
N ARG A 154 1.06 0.15 -11.65
CA ARG A 154 -0.04 0.25 -10.67
C ARG A 154 0.30 -0.42 -9.34
N ILE A 155 1.00 -1.56 -9.37
CA ILE A 155 1.52 -2.23 -8.16
C ILE A 155 2.44 -1.27 -7.40
N SER A 156 3.42 -0.66 -8.08
CA SER A 156 4.34 0.30 -7.47
C SER A 156 3.58 1.46 -6.81
N THR A 157 2.60 2.03 -7.52
CA THR A 157 1.77 3.11 -6.99
C THR A 157 0.92 2.67 -5.79
N ALA A 158 0.33 1.47 -5.83
CA ALA A 158 -0.46 0.92 -4.73
C ALA A 158 0.40 0.69 -3.48
N ILE A 159 1.62 0.17 -3.65
CA ILE A 159 2.59 -0.02 -2.56
C ILE A 159 2.96 1.32 -1.91
N ILE A 160 3.24 2.36 -2.70
CA ILE A 160 3.56 3.69 -2.17
C ILE A 160 2.40 4.20 -1.31
N LYS A 161 1.16 4.16 -1.83
CA LYS A 161 -0.04 4.61 -1.11
C LYS A 161 -0.30 3.80 0.15
N TYR A 162 -0.07 2.48 0.11
CA TYR A 162 -0.16 1.63 1.29
C TYR A 162 0.87 2.04 2.34
N ASN A 163 2.13 2.23 1.94
CA ASN A 163 3.20 2.62 2.86
C ASN A 163 2.98 4.01 3.48
N GLU A 164 2.45 4.98 2.72
CA GLU A 164 2.04 6.28 3.24
C GLU A 164 0.91 6.17 4.27
N ALA A 165 -0.10 5.33 4.01
CA ALA A 165 -1.18 5.06 4.94
C ALA A 165 -0.67 4.36 6.22
N VAL A 166 0.19 3.36 6.07
CA VAL A 166 0.87 2.69 7.19
C VAL A 166 1.70 3.69 7.99
N GLN A 167 2.46 4.57 7.36
CA GLN A 167 3.23 5.61 8.05
C GLN A 167 2.32 6.53 8.87
N SER A 168 1.20 6.97 8.28
CA SER A 168 0.22 7.84 8.94
C SER A 168 -0.39 7.16 10.16
N TYR A 169 -0.87 5.92 10.01
CA TYR A 169 -1.37 5.09 11.11
C TYR A 169 -0.31 4.87 12.19
N ASN A 170 0.89 4.45 11.80
CA ASN A 170 2.01 4.15 12.68
C ASN A 170 2.48 5.37 13.48
N THR A 171 2.34 6.57 12.91
CA THR A 171 2.61 7.84 13.59
C THR A 171 1.59 8.06 14.71
N LEU A 172 0.29 7.94 14.41
CA LEU A 172 -0.78 8.10 15.41
C LEU A 172 -0.68 7.10 16.56
N VAL A 173 -0.29 5.86 16.28
CA VAL A 173 -0.10 4.82 17.31
C VAL A 173 1.07 5.15 18.25
N ARG A 174 2.07 5.92 17.80
CA ARG A 174 3.31 6.17 18.53
C ARG A 174 3.44 7.56 19.14
N THR A 175 2.61 8.53 18.73
CA THR A 175 2.75 9.93 19.17
C THR A 175 1.63 10.38 20.09
N PHE A 176 1.98 11.19 21.08
CA PHE A 176 1.02 11.87 21.96
C PHE A 176 0.29 12.98 21.18
N PRO A 177 -1.03 13.19 21.41
CA PRO A 177 -1.91 12.49 22.36
C PRO A 177 -2.55 11.18 21.83
N SER A 178 -2.44 10.89 20.53
CA SER A 178 -3.14 9.77 19.88
C SER A 178 -2.75 8.37 20.41
N MET A 179 -1.53 8.21 20.91
CA MET A 179 -1.04 6.95 21.49
C MET A 179 -1.88 6.46 22.69
N ILE A 180 -2.59 7.35 23.39
CA ILE A 180 -3.47 6.98 24.51
C ILE A 180 -4.62 6.12 23.99
N GLY A 181 -5.35 6.61 22.98
CA GLY A 181 -6.44 5.87 22.34
C GLY A 181 -5.96 4.61 21.63
N ALA A 182 -4.74 4.64 21.07
CA ALA A 182 -4.11 3.43 20.54
C ALA A 182 -3.88 2.37 21.64
N THR A 183 -3.33 2.77 22.79
CA THR A 183 -3.06 1.87 23.92
C THR A 183 -4.35 1.28 24.49
N VAL A 184 -5.38 2.10 24.71
CA VAL A 184 -6.70 1.65 25.21
C VAL A 184 -7.34 0.61 24.29
N ARG A 185 -7.15 0.73 22.98
CA ARG A 185 -7.66 -0.23 21.99
C ARG A 185 -6.70 -1.39 21.68
N GLY A 186 -5.51 -1.41 22.25
CA GLY A 186 -4.48 -2.40 21.93
C GLY A 186 -3.98 -2.31 20.48
N ALA A 187 -4.10 -1.14 19.84
CA ALA A 187 -3.67 -0.92 18.46
C ALA A 187 -2.15 -1.08 18.33
N LYS A 188 -1.72 -1.91 17.37
CA LYS A 188 -0.30 -2.19 17.11
C LYS A 188 0.13 -1.59 15.77
N PRO A 189 1.40 -1.20 15.62
CA PRO A 189 1.94 -0.79 14.33
C PRO A 189 1.73 -1.82 13.22
N MET A 190 1.50 -1.33 12.00
CA MET A 190 1.50 -2.14 10.78
C MET A 190 2.88 -2.15 10.12
N THR A 191 3.13 -3.18 9.33
CA THR A 191 4.36 -3.39 8.59
C THR A 191 4.25 -2.77 7.20
N PRO A 192 5.14 -1.83 6.84
CA PRO A 192 5.20 -1.33 5.46
C PRO A 192 5.66 -2.43 4.52
N TYR A 193 5.14 -2.41 3.29
CA TYR A 193 5.61 -3.29 2.24
C TYR A 193 6.98 -2.84 1.76
N LYS A 194 7.94 -3.77 1.71
CA LYS A 194 9.26 -3.56 1.13
C LYS A 194 9.39 -4.42 -0.10
N ALA A 195 9.53 -3.80 -1.26
CA ALA A 195 9.82 -4.55 -2.47
C ALA A 195 11.17 -5.25 -2.30
N THR A 196 11.18 -6.58 -2.42
CA THR A 196 12.41 -7.34 -2.60
C THR A 196 12.88 -7.11 -4.02
N ALA A 197 13.62 -6.03 -4.25
CA ALA A 197 14.40 -5.93 -5.46
C ALA A 197 15.57 -6.92 -5.32
N THR A 198 15.44 -8.07 -5.97
CA THR A 198 16.59 -8.90 -6.33
C THR A 198 17.54 -7.96 -7.08
N ASN A 199 18.64 -7.56 -6.44
CA ASN A 199 19.67 -6.62 -6.93
C ASN A 199 19.53 -5.13 -6.53
N ALA A 200 18.62 -4.67 -5.67
CA ALA A 200 18.68 -3.25 -5.22
C ALA A 200 19.95 -2.88 -4.42
N GLN A 201 20.67 -3.90 -3.93
CA GLN A 201 21.93 -3.71 -3.21
C GLN A 201 23.17 -3.90 -4.11
N GLU A 202 23.00 -4.36 -5.35
CA GLU A 202 24.08 -4.51 -6.32
C GLU A 202 23.84 -3.54 -7.49
N ALA A 203 24.49 -2.38 -7.44
CA ALA A 203 24.55 -1.49 -8.58
C ALA A 203 25.13 -2.26 -9.79
N PRO A 204 24.58 -2.11 -11.01
CA PRO A 204 25.15 -2.73 -12.20
C PRO A 204 26.62 -2.32 -12.33
N LYS A 205 27.54 -3.29 -12.34
CA LYS A 205 28.92 -3.02 -12.74
C LYS A 205 28.91 -2.77 -14.24
N VAL A 206 28.87 -1.50 -14.61
CA VAL A 206 29.06 -1.10 -16.01
C VAL A 206 30.55 -1.14 -16.30
N ASP A 207 30.97 -2.18 -17.00
CA ASP A 207 32.31 -2.28 -17.58
C ASP A 207 32.26 -1.67 -18.99
N PHE A 208 33.01 -0.59 -19.20
CA PHE A 208 33.14 0.08 -20.48
C PHE A 208 34.34 -0.43 -21.29
N GLY A 209 34.91 -1.59 -20.94
CA GLY A 209 35.90 -2.36 -21.72
C GLY A 209 36.67 -1.56 -22.77
N GLY A 210 37.71 -0.85 -22.32
CA GLY A 210 38.74 -0.23 -23.15
C GLY A 210 40.09 -0.90 -22.96
#